data_AF-A0A7Y2D9G3-F1
#
_entry.id   AF-A0A7Y2D9G3-F1
#
_cell.length_a   1.000
_cell.length_b   1.000
_cell.length_c   1.000
_cell.angle_alpha   90.00
_cell.angle_beta   90.00
_cell.angle_gamma   90.00
#
_symmetry.space_group_name_H-M   'P 1'
#
loop_
_entity.id
_entity.type
_entity.pdbx_description
1 polymer ?
#
loop_
_entity_poly.entity_id
_entity_poly.type
_entity_poly.pdbx_seq_one_letter_code
_entity_poly.pdbx_strand_id
1 'polypeptide(L)'
;VYIFTQVAGPEMESFGRIGSGIGELVAAVLILIPKTRVYGAVLSAIVILGAIFSHLTILGVVVLDDGGTLFILACIVLVLSAALVLIHRSDLPLKSSS
;
A
#
# COMPACT_ATOMS: atom_id res chain seq x y z
N VAL A 1 -10.21 -14.26 -1.56
CA VAL A 1 -11.32 -14.44 -0.62
C VAL A 1 -10.77 -14.55 0.79
N TYR A 2 -10.05 -15.63 1.13
CA TYR A 2 -9.42 -15.88 2.44
C TYR A 2 -8.85 -14.65 3.19
N ILE A 3 -7.92 -13.91 2.60
CA ILE A 3 -7.23 -12.78 3.27
C ILE A 3 -8.22 -11.74 3.81
N PHE A 4 -9.13 -11.25 2.96
CA PHE A 4 -10.08 -10.21 3.36
C PHE A 4 -11.18 -10.76 4.29
N THR A 5 -11.50 -12.05 4.21
CA THR A 5 -12.39 -12.72 5.17
C THR A 5 -11.76 -12.71 6.56
N GLN A 6 -10.45 -12.97 6.66
CA GLN A 6 -9.72 -12.97 7.93
C GLN A 6 -9.57 -11.55 8.49
N VAL A 7 -9.28 -10.56 7.65
CA VAL A 7 -9.00 -9.18 8.09
C VAL A 7 -10.27 -8.39 8.40
N ALA A 8 -11.33 -8.52 7.59
CA ALA A 8 -12.54 -7.70 7.69
C ALA A 8 -13.79 -8.49 8.12
N GLY A 9 -13.70 -9.82 8.18
CA GLY A 9 -14.86 -10.69 8.38
C GLY A 9 -15.61 -11.00 7.07
N PRO A 10 -16.46 -12.05 7.06
CA PRO A 10 -17.14 -12.53 5.85
C PRO A 10 -18.05 -11.47 5.19
N GLU A 11 -18.69 -10.64 6.01
CA GLU A 11 -19.64 -9.64 5.53
C GLU A 11 -18.95 -8.45 4.85
N MET A 12 -17.76 -8.07 5.32
CA MET A 12 -17.03 -6.89 4.84
C MET A 12 -15.87 -7.24 3.90
N GLU A 13 -15.65 -8.52 3.59
CA GLU A 13 -14.59 -9.00 2.70
C GLU A 13 -14.61 -8.27 1.34
N SER A 14 -15.79 -8.16 0.73
CA SER A 14 -15.95 -7.50 -0.57
C SER A 14 -15.59 -6.02 -0.50
N PHE A 15 -15.93 -5.36 0.60
CA PHE A 15 -15.57 -3.95 0.81
C PHE A 15 -14.07 -3.79 0.99
N GLY A 16 -13.43 -4.64 1.80
CA GLY A 16 -11.97 -4.64 1.97
C GLY A 16 -11.25 -4.86 0.64
N ARG A 17 -11.71 -5.84 -0.15
CA ARG A 17 -11.11 -6.15 -1.46
C ARG A 17 -11.27 -5.01 -2.47
N ILE A 18 -12.48 -4.47 -2.61
CA ILE A 18 -12.76 -3.40 -3.56
C ILE A 18 -12.08 -2.11 -3.10
N GLY A 19 -12.14 -1.78 -1.81
CA GLY A 19 -11.51 -0.60 -1.23
C GLY A 19 -9.99 -0.61 -1.42
N SER A 20 -9.33 -1.73 -1.11
CA SER A 20 -7.89 -1.90 -1.39
C SER A 20 -7.61 -1.73 -2.88
N GLY A 21 -8.34 -2.45 -3.75
CA GLY A 21 -8.10 -2.41 -5.19
C GLY A 21 -8.28 -1.01 -5.80
N ILE A 22 -9.26 -0.24 -5.34
CA ILE A 22 -9.43 1.16 -5.74
C ILE A 22 -8.26 2.01 -5.25
N GLY A 23 -7.85 1.87 -3.98
CA GLY A 23 -6.72 2.59 -3.42
C GLY A 23 -5.42 2.32 -4.18
N GLU A 24 -5.16 1.06 -4.51
CA GLU A 24 -4.00 0.61 -5.28
C GLU A 24 -4.03 1.16 -6.71
N LEU A 25 -5.18 1.11 -7.38
CA LEU A 25 -5.35 1.66 -8.72
C LEU A 25 -5.12 3.18 -8.75
N VAL A 26 -5.69 3.91 -7.79
CA VAL A 26 -5.49 5.36 -7.67
C VAL A 26 -4.02 5.67 -7.41
N ALA A 27 -3.37 4.93 -6.52
CA ALA A 27 -1.94 5.09 -6.26
C ALA A 27 -1.11 4.88 -7.52
N ALA A 28 -1.38 3.82 -8.28
CA ALA A 28 -0.70 3.53 -9.55
C ALA A 28 -0.87 4.66 -10.57
N VAL A 29 -2.09 5.16 -10.77
CA VAL A 29 -2.37 6.28 -11.69
C VAL A 29 -1.62 7.55 -11.26
N LEU A 30 -1.65 7.88 -9.97
CA LEU A 30 -0.98 9.07 -9.45
C LEU A 30 0.56 8.98 -9.55
N ILE A 31 1.15 7.80 -9.39
CA ILE A 31 2.60 7.56 -9.54
C ILE A 31 3.07 7.81 -10.99
N LEU A 32 2.24 7.45 -11.98
CA LEU A 32 2.57 7.58 -13.40
C LEU A 32 2.63 9.03 -13.87
N ILE A 33 1.80 9.91 -13.29
CA ILE A 33 1.77 11.33 -13.63
C ILE A 33 2.85 12.06 -12.80
N PRO A 34 3.90 12.65 -13.41
CA PRO A 34 5.02 13.24 -12.67
C PRO A 34 4.62 14.25 -11.60
N LYS A 35 3.63 15.10 -11.90
CA LYS A 35 3.12 16.14 -10.98
C LYS A 35 2.43 15.58 -9.74
N THR A 36 1.95 14.34 -9.79
CA THR A 36 1.22 13.72 -8.67
C THR A 36 1.96 12.54 -8.05
N ARG A 37 3.19 12.28 -8.50
CA ARG A 37 3.93 11.06 -8.15
C ARG A 37 4.07 10.87 -6.65
N VAL A 38 4.38 11.94 -5.93
CA VAL A 38 4.54 11.91 -4.48
C VAL A 38 3.24 11.52 -3.79
N TYR A 39 2.09 12.07 -4.22
CA TYR A 39 0.80 11.71 -3.65
C TYR A 39 0.46 10.24 -3.88
N GLY A 40 0.75 9.72 -5.08
CA GLY A 40 0.58 8.30 -5.38
C GLY A 40 1.49 7.41 -4.53
N ALA A 41 2.74 7.83 -4.34
CA ALA A 41 3.71 7.12 -3.49
C ALA A 41 3.27 7.09 -2.01
N VAL A 42 2.78 8.21 -1.48
CA VAL A 42 2.23 8.30 -0.12
C VAL A 42 1.00 7.41 0.03
N LEU A 43 0.08 7.46 -0.93
CA LEU A 43 -1.12 6.61 -0.91
C LEU A 43 -0.74 5.12 -0.96
N SER A 44 0.19 4.73 -1.83
CA SER A 44 0.72 3.37 -1.88
C SER A 44 1.32 2.95 -0.53
N ALA A 45 2.13 3.80 0.10
CA ALA A 45 2.70 3.51 1.41
C ALA A 45 1.62 3.29 2.49
N ILE A 46 0.55 4.09 2.51
CA ILE A 46 -0.56 3.94 3.45
C ILE A 46 -1.28 2.61 3.25
N VAL A 47 -1.62 2.26 2.00
CA VAL A 47 -2.32 0.99 1.69
C VAL A 47 -1.46 -0.21 2.09
N ILE A 48 -0.17 -0.19 1.75
CA ILE A 48 0.76 -1.28 2.04
C ILE A 48 1.08 -1.39 3.54
N LEU A 49 1.12 -0.27 4.27
CA LEU A 49 1.20 -0.30 5.74
C LEU A 49 0.00 -1.02 6.35
N GLY A 50 -1.21 -0.84 5.79
CA GLY A 50 -2.38 -1.60 6.16
C GLY A 50 -2.18 -3.11 5.96
N ALA A 51 -1.67 -3.51 4.80
CA ALA A 51 -1.38 -4.91 4.50
C ALA A 51 -0.33 -5.51 5.45
N ILE A 52 0.79 -4.82 5.70
CA ILE A 52 1.82 -5.25 6.65
C ILE A 52 1.23 -5.38 8.06
N PHE A 53 0.44 -4.40 8.50
CA PHE A 53 -0.21 -4.44 9.80
C PHE A 53 -1.13 -5.66 9.92
N SER A 54 -1.92 -5.97 8.89
CA SER A 54 -2.75 -7.18 8.85
C SER A 54 -1.93 -8.46 8.92
N HIS A 55 -0.76 -8.52 8.26
CA HIS A 55 0.17 -9.65 8.40
C HIS A 55 0.72 -9.81 9.82
N LEU A 56 1.07 -8.71 10.48
CA LEU A 56 1.65 -8.75 11.82
C LEU A 56 0.62 -9.05 12.93
N THR A 57 -0.67 -8.77 12.68
CA THR A 57 -1.71 -8.88 13.72
C THR A 57 -2.70 -10.02 13.50
N ILE A 58 -3.09 -10.31 12.26
CA ILE A 58 -4.22 -11.21 11.95
C ILE A 58 -3.77 -12.41 11.10
N LEU A 59 -3.00 -12.18 10.03
CA LEU A 59 -2.72 -13.20 9.02
C LEU A 59 -1.48 -14.06 9.33
N GLY A 60 -0.47 -13.47 9.97
CA GLY A 60 0.87 -14.04 10.05
C GLY A 60 1.72 -13.77 8.80
N VAL A 61 3.00 -14.15 8.84
CA VAL A 61 3.94 -13.93 7.72
C VAL A 61 3.63 -14.84 6.53
N VAL A 62 3.37 -16.13 6.79
CA VAL A 62 3.05 -17.13 5.76
C VAL A 62 1.53 -17.29 5.68
N VAL A 63 0.98 -17.11 4.48
CA VAL A 63 -0.47 -17.18 4.23
C VAL A 63 -0.72 -18.19 3.11
N LEU A 64 -1.58 -19.19 3.37
CA LEU A 64 -1.92 -20.23 2.38
C LEU A 64 -0.68 -20.94 1.78
N ASP A 65 0.32 -21.22 2.61
CA ASP A 65 1.56 -21.90 2.21
C ASP A 65 2.39 -21.14 1.15
N ASP A 66 2.25 -19.81 1.09
CA ASP A 66 2.96 -18.94 0.13
C ASP A 66 4.44 -18.69 0.46
N GLY A 67 4.97 -19.31 1.51
CA GLY A 67 6.34 -19.12 1.99
C GLY A 67 6.66 -17.69 2.47
N GLY A 68 5.66 -16.84 2.71
CA GLY A 68 5.83 -15.44 3.11
C GLY A 68 5.99 -14.47 1.95
N THR A 69 5.70 -14.91 0.73
CA THR A 69 5.83 -14.10 -0.49
C THR A 69 5.04 -12.79 -0.40
N LEU A 70 3.78 -12.82 0.05
CA LEU A 70 2.94 -11.62 0.15
C LEU A 70 3.50 -10.59 1.14
N PHE A 71 4.00 -11.06 2.29
CA PHE A 71 4.61 -10.19 3.29
C PHE A 71 5.90 -9.55 2.77
N ILE A 72 6.77 -10.32 2.11
CA ILE A 72 8.01 -9.81 1.52
C ILE A 72 7.70 -8.78 0.43
N LEU A 73 6.73 -9.05 -0.44
CA LEU A 73 6.29 -8.10 -1.45
C LEU A 73 5.77 -6.81 -0.82
N ALA A 74 4.96 -6.90 0.24
CA ALA A 74 4.49 -5.72 0.96
C ALA A 74 5.65 -4.89 1.52
N CYS A 75 6.66 -5.53 2.12
CA CYS A 75 7.88 -4.85 2.58
C CYS A 75 8.65 -4.17 1.44
N ILE A 76 8.81 -4.85 0.29
CA ILE A 76 9.49 -4.29 -0.87
C ILE A 76 8.74 -3.06 -1.39
N VAL A 77 7.42 -3.16 -1.58
CA VAL A 77 6.61 -2.03 -2.06
C VAL A 77 6.66 -0.87 -1.07
N LEU A 78 6.62 -1.12 0.24
CA LEU A 78 6.75 -0.07 1.24
C LEU A 78 8.10 0.66 1.12
N VAL A 79 9.21 -0.08 0.98
CA VAL A 79 10.54 0.50 0.80
C VAL A 79 10.63 1.31 -0.49
N LEU A 80 10.10 0.80 -1.60
CA LEU A 80 10.09 1.49 -2.88
C LEU A 80 9.23 2.75 -2.85
N SER A 81 8.04 2.69 -2.25
CA SER A 81 7.16 3.85 -2.08
C SER A 81 7.78 4.89 -1.17
N ALA A 82 8.42 4.49 -0.06
CA ALA A 82 9.16 5.40 0.80
C ALA A 82 10.34 6.05 0.06
N ALA A 83 11.11 5.27 -0.72
CA ALA A 83 12.17 5.81 -1.57
C ALA A 83 11.62 6.82 -2.60
N LEU A 84 10.47 6.54 -3.21
CA LEU A 84 9.87 7.44 -4.19
C LEU A 84 9.45 8.77 -3.56
N VAL A 85 8.86 8.72 -2.36
CA VAL A 85 8.55 9.91 -1.55
C VAL A 85 9.82 10.69 -1.23
N LEU A 86 10.89 10.02 -0.79
CA LEU A 86 12.15 10.70 -0.43
C LEU A 86 12.85 11.33 -1.63
N ILE A 87 12.86 10.67 -2.78
CA ILE A 87 13.48 11.18 -4.02
C ILE A 87 12.70 12.40 -4.55
N HIS A 88 11.37 12.32 -4.56
CA HIS A 88 10.52 13.36 -5.15
C HIS A 88 9.96 14.34 -4.10
N ARG A 89 10.48 14.33 -2.86
CA ARG A 89 10.02 15.23 -1.77
C ARG A 89 10.05 16.71 -2.15
N SER A 90 10.92 17.11 -3.07
CA SER A 90 11.03 18.46 -3.61
C SER A 90 9.85 18.88 -4.51
N ASP A 91 9.07 17.92 -5.00
CA ASP A 91 7.86 18.17 -5.78
C ASP A 91 6.65 18.45 -4.88
N LEU A 92 6.81 18.31 -3.56
CA LEU A 92 5.79 18.74 -2.60
C LEU A 92 5.69 20.27 -2.63
N PRO A 93 4.49 20.84 -2.79
CA PRO A 93 4.28 22.30 -2.81
C PRO A 93 4.59 23.00 -1.47
N LEU A 94 5.14 22.29 -0.48
CA LEU A 94 5.56 22.84 0.82
C LEU A 94 6.94 23.51 0.79
N LYS A 95 7.67 23.49 -0.34
CA LYS A 95 8.88 24.31 -0.51
C LYS A 95 8.49 25.76 -0.78
N SER A 96 8.12 26.47 0.30
CA SER A 96 8.14 27.93 0.32
C SER A 96 9.54 28.42 -0.02
N SER A 97 9.59 29.40 -0.93
CA SER A 97 10.73 30.24 -1.27
C SER A 97 11.65 30.49 -0.06
N SER A 98 12.96 30.34 -0.27
CA SER A 98 14.01 30.96 0.54
C SER A 98 15.05 31.52 -0.42
#